data_AF-A0A3N1GTK5-F1
#
_entry.id   AF-A0A3N1GTK5-F1
#
_cell.length_a   1.000
_cell.length_b   1.000
_cell.length_c   1.000
_cell.angle_alpha   90.00
_cell.angle_beta   90.00
_cell.angle_gamma   90.00
#
_symmetry.space_group_name_H-M   'P 1'
#
loop_
_entity.id
_entity.type
_entity.pdbx_description
1 polymer ?
#
loop_
_entity_poly.entity_id
_entity_poly.type
_entity_poly.pdbx_seq_one_letter_code
_entity_poly.pdbx_strand_id
1 'polypeptide(L)'
;MIFVAAETLIADAFAQLGIEAHIPTGTPDAGIDLVLDVNGVQLAIQVKRRALVDDTIAERVLAEPGPPGSTLLIIGDRVTEAARGVLTARGAGYYDLRGRLALRARGLVIDAEVAPLRERPQRTAALRGKAGLEVACALLQQPGQGTTVRELARRLGRSVSTVSEILSALRGDELVDATNAVTDSRFFWQVADHWATPRTHLAQLPPPGDAALTRALRLGMDEAESGIGWALTDSAAAAVYGAPVAFRSGQVLDFYVPDQAVQRRAMTLLGVATTPAQAHATVRIAPVPAVVQSRLSPALNPLKWPLAHPLFVALDLAQDPGRGREILDAWTPEDGWPRVW
;
A
#
# COMPACT_ATOMS: atom_id res chain seq x y z
N MET A 1 23.37 -1.35 6.97
CA MET A 1 22.20 -1.30 7.88
C MET A 1 22.55 -2.16 9.09
N ILE A 2 22.76 -1.54 10.25
CA ILE A 2 23.14 -2.26 11.48
C ILE A 2 21.89 -2.99 11.97
N PHE A 3 21.93 -4.33 12.05
CA PHE A 3 20.84 -5.12 12.65
C PHE A 3 20.77 -4.77 14.13
N VAL A 4 19.82 -3.92 14.53
CA VAL A 4 19.49 -3.73 15.94
C VAL A 4 18.74 -4.97 16.41
N ALA A 5 19.21 -5.59 17.49
CA ALA A 5 18.63 -6.79 18.06
C ALA A 5 17.20 -6.52 18.57
N ALA A 6 16.30 -7.51 18.46
CA ALA A 6 14.87 -7.34 18.77
C ALA A 6 14.64 -7.00 20.26
N GLU A 7 15.53 -7.50 21.10
CA GLU A 7 15.61 -7.34 22.54
C GLU A 7 15.88 -5.88 22.93
N THR A 8 16.77 -5.21 22.20
CA THR A 8 17.08 -3.78 22.40
C THR A 8 15.87 -2.90 22.05
N LEU A 9 15.16 -3.21 20.96
CA LEU A 9 13.97 -2.44 20.54
C LEU A 9 12.85 -2.50 21.59
N ILE A 10 12.67 -3.67 22.22
CA ILE A 10 11.65 -3.86 23.25
C ILE A 10 12.05 -3.15 24.54
N ALA A 11 13.31 -3.25 24.94
CA ALA A 11 13.80 -2.59 26.15
C ALA A 11 13.59 -1.07 26.07
N ASP A 12 13.91 -0.45 24.93
CA ASP A 12 13.67 0.97 24.69
C ASP A 12 12.18 1.35 24.76
N ALA A 13 11.30 0.50 24.22
CA ALA A 13 9.86 0.74 24.25
C ALA A 13 9.27 0.68 25.67
N PHE A 14 9.73 -0.24 26.52
CA PHE A 14 9.32 -0.32 27.92
C PHE A 14 9.93 0.80 28.77
N ALA A 15 11.18 1.20 28.48
CA ALA A 15 11.82 2.32 29.17
C ALA A 15 11.04 3.63 29.02
N GLN A 16 10.41 3.87 27.86
CA GLN A 16 9.52 5.01 27.64
C GLN A 16 8.28 5.02 28.56
N LEU A 17 7.87 3.84 29.02
CA LEU A 17 6.78 3.67 29.98
C LEU A 17 7.27 3.68 31.44
N GLY A 18 8.56 3.92 31.67
CA GLY A 18 9.19 3.84 32.99
C GLY A 18 9.29 2.41 33.53
N ILE A 19 9.23 1.40 32.66
CA ILE A 19 9.34 -0.02 33.02
C ILE A 19 10.75 -0.49 32.71
N GLU A 20 11.43 -1.02 33.71
CA GLU A 20 12.77 -1.57 33.53
C GLU A 20 12.70 -2.93 32.85
N ALA A 21 13.52 -3.12 31.82
CA ALA A 21 13.59 -4.33 31.04
C ALA A 21 15.05 -4.80 30.97
N HIS A 22 15.29 -6.06 31.34
CA HIS A 22 16.63 -6.63 31.43
C HIS A 22 16.72 -7.88 30.57
N ILE A 23 17.81 -8.00 29.83
CA ILE A 23 18.15 -9.23 29.12
C ILE A 23 18.73 -10.20 30.15
N PRO A 24 18.14 -11.39 30.36
CA PRO A 24 18.62 -12.30 31.39
C PRO A 24 20.07 -12.75 31.14
N THR A 25 20.93 -12.58 32.14
CA THR A 25 22.33 -13.02 32.13
C THR A 25 22.43 -14.43 32.74
N GLY A 26 22.49 -15.47 31.90
CA GLY A 26 22.50 -16.87 32.36
C GLY A 26 22.41 -17.87 31.21
N THR A 27 22.37 -19.18 31.52
CA THR A 27 22.38 -20.28 30.52
C THR A 27 21.36 -20.05 29.39
N PRO A 28 21.77 -20.03 28.10
CA PRO A 28 20.95 -19.62 26.96
C PRO A 28 19.73 -20.48 26.61
N ASP A 29 19.38 -21.47 27.43
CA ASP A 29 18.54 -22.61 27.05
C ASP A 29 17.10 -22.54 27.62
N ALA A 30 16.70 -21.42 28.22
CA ALA A 30 15.37 -21.25 28.82
C ALA A 30 14.32 -20.65 27.86
N GLY A 31 14.72 -20.16 26.68
CA GLY A 31 13.83 -19.55 25.69
C GLY A 31 13.15 -18.24 26.13
N ILE A 32 13.68 -17.59 27.17
CA ILE A 32 13.24 -16.29 27.68
C ILE A 32 14.18 -15.23 27.12
N ASP A 33 13.62 -14.26 26.41
CA ASP A 33 14.40 -13.23 25.69
C ASP A 33 14.51 -11.92 26.49
N LEU A 34 13.56 -11.67 27.41
CA LEU A 34 13.51 -10.46 28.22
C LEU A 34 12.83 -10.69 29.57
N VAL A 35 13.27 -10.00 30.61
CA VAL A 35 12.60 -9.93 31.91
C VAL A 35 12.19 -8.48 32.17
N LEU A 36 10.89 -8.26 32.40
CA LEU A 36 10.37 -6.96 32.82
C LEU A 36 10.32 -6.91 34.35
N ASP A 37 10.80 -5.80 34.92
CA ASP A 37 10.58 -5.47 36.32
C ASP A 37 9.52 -4.37 36.41
N VAL A 38 8.37 -4.73 36.98
CA VAL A 38 7.28 -3.80 37.26
C VAL A 38 7.10 -3.73 38.77
N ASN A 39 7.70 -2.71 39.40
CA ASN A 39 7.62 -2.46 40.84
C ASN A 39 8.04 -3.67 41.71
N GLY A 40 9.10 -4.38 41.31
CA GLY A 40 9.64 -5.55 42.00
C GLY A 40 8.99 -6.88 41.59
N VAL A 41 8.05 -6.88 40.64
CA VAL A 41 7.48 -8.09 40.04
C VAL A 41 8.22 -8.39 38.73
N GLN A 42 8.89 -9.54 38.69
CA GLN A 42 9.58 -10.00 37.49
C GLN A 42 8.66 -10.81 36.58
N LEU A 43 8.58 -10.41 35.32
CA LEU A 43 7.82 -11.10 34.28
C LEU A 43 8.76 -11.58 33.17
N ALA A 44 8.82 -12.89 32.97
CA ALA A 44 9.55 -13.49 31.86
C ALA A 44 8.79 -13.33 30.54
N ILE A 45 9.47 -12.82 29.51
CA ILE A 45 8.92 -12.57 28.19
C ILE A 45 9.65 -13.41 27.16
N GLN A 46 8.88 -14.12 26.35
CA GLN A 46 9.36 -14.71 25.10
C GLN A 46 9.01 -13.77 23.96
N VAL A 47 9.98 -13.49 23.10
CA VAL A 47 9.86 -12.55 22.00
C VAL A 47 9.83 -13.30 20.67
N LYS A 48 8.86 -12.98 19.83
CA LYS A 48 8.84 -13.45 18.43
C LYS A 48 8.67 -12.28 17.49
N ARG A 49 9.52 -12.18 16.48
CA ARG A 49 9.46 -11.11 15.47
C ARG A 49 8.89 -11.61 14.15
N ARG A 50 7.99 -10.83 13.55
CA ARG A 50 7.45 -11.01 12.19
C ARG A 50 7.34 -9.65 11.51
N ALA A 51 7.35 -9.60 10.17
CA ALA A 51 7.14 -8.33 9.46
C ALA A 51 5.66 -7.91 9.54
N LEU A 52 4.74 -8.81 9.20
CA LEU A 52 3.29 -8.64 9.32
C LEU A 52 2.73 -9.67 10.29
N VAL A 53 1.80 -9.24 11.15
CA VAL A 53 1.06 -10.12 12.06
C VAL A 53 -0.43 -9.92 11.81
N ASP A 54 -1.03 -10.88 11.12
CA ASP A 54 -2.49 -11.05 11.00
C ASP A 54 -3.00 -12.06 12.04
N ASP A 55 -4.33 -12.26 12.06
CA ASP A 55 -5.01 -13.19 12.96
C ASP A 55 -4.51 -14.63 12.78
N THR A 56 -4.30 -15.08 11.55
CA THR A 56 -3.79 -16.41 11.23
C THR A 56 -2.38 -16.63 11.79
N ILE A 57 -1.49 -15.65 11.62
CA ILE A 57 -0.14 -15.69 12.19
C ILE A 57 -0.20 -15.65 13.72
N ALA A 58 -1.06 -14.80 14.29
CA ALA A 58 -1.23 -14.72 15.74
C ALA A 58 -1.67 -16.07 16.33
N GLU A 59 -2.68 -16.71 15.75
CA GLU A 59 -3.16 -18.03 16.19
C GLU A 59 -2.08 -19.11 16.09
N ARG A 60 -1.36 -19.14 14.96
CA ARG A 60 -0.26 -20.11 14.77
C ARG A 60 0.82 -19.93 15.84
N VAL A 61 1.24 -18.69 16.10
CA VAL A 61 2.32 -18.41 17.05
C VAL A 61 1.88 -18.68 18.49
N LEU A 62 0.60 -18.45 18.82
CA LEU A 62 0.02 -18.80 20.13
C LEU A 62 -0.10 -20.32 20.34
N ALA A 63 -0.22 -21.11 19.27
CA ALA A 63 -0.28 -22.56 19.35
C ALA A 63 1.11 -23.20 19.55
N GLU A 64 2.19 -22.46 19.30
CA GLU A 64 3.56 -22.94 19.54
C GLU A 64 3.85 -22.95 21.06
N PRO A 65 4.33 -24.08 21.62
CA PRO A 65 4.65 -24.14 23.04
C PRO A 65 5.78 -23.17 23.38
N GLY A 66 5.55 -22.34 24.41
CA GLY A 66 6.54 -21.42 24.97
C GLY A 66 7.15 -21.93 26.27
N PRO A 67 8.21 -21.27 26.77
CA PRO A 67 8.79 -21.59 28.07
C PRO A 67 7.76 -21.51 29.20
N PRO A 68 7.82 -22.43 30.19
CA PRO A 68 6.93 -22.40 31.34
C PRO A 68 7.00 -21.06 32.08
N GLY A 69 5.85 -20.46 32.37
CA GLY A 69 5.77 -19.22 33.14
C GLY A 69 6.15 -17.94 32.36
N SER A 70 6.45 -18.04 31.06
CA SER A 70 6.69 -16.88 30.20
C SER A 70 5.41 -16.34 29.57
N THR A 71 5.41 -15.04 29.24
CA THR A 71 4.38 -14.41 28.42
C THR A 71 4.93 -14.13 27.03
N LEU A 72 4.17 -14.48 25.99
CA LEU A 72 4.55 -14.20 24.61
C LEU A 72 4.35 -12.72 24.28
N LEU A 73 5.36 -12.10 23.66
CA LEU A 73 5.31 -10.78 23.05
C LEU A 73 5.69 -10.89 21.57
N ILE A 74 4.78 -10.54 20.66
CA ILE A 74 5.08 -10.53 19.22
C ILE A 74 5.45 -9.12 18.75
N ILE A 75 6.60 -8.95 18.12
CA ILE A 75 6.99 -7.70 17.45
C ILE A 75 6.59 -7.78 15.97
N GLY A 76 5.87 -6.76 15.50
CA GLY A 76 5.47 -6.59 14.11
C GLY A 76 5.86 -5.23 13.55
N ASP A 77 6.29 -5.17 12.28
CA ASP A 77 6.32 -3.89 11.54
C ASP A 77 4.89 -3.36 11.36
N ARG A 78 3.91 -4.28 11.29
CA ARG A 78 2.47 -4.02 11.39
C ARG A 78 1.78 -5.19 12.10
N VAL A 79 0.96 -4.88 13.10
CA VAL A 79 0.06 -5.83 13.74
C VAL A 79 -1.38 -5.42 13.43
N THR A 80 -2.12 -6.26 12.72
CA THR A 80 -3.50 -5.95 12.32
C THR A 80 -4.44 -5.88 13.51
N GLU A 81 -5.56 -5.16 13.39
CA GLU A 81 -6.52 -5.02 14.49
C GLU A 81 -7.10 -6.36 14.94
N ALA A 82 -7.38 -7.27 14.00
CA ALA A 82 -7.83 -8.62 14.29
C ALA A 82 -6.79 -9.40 15.11
N ALA A 83 -5.51 -9.36 14.71
CA ALA A 83 -4.42 -9.99 15.44
C ALA A 83 -4.24 -9.43 16.86
N ARG A 84 -4.39 -8.12 17.05
CA ARG A 84 -4.31 -7.47 18.37
C ARG A 84 -5.38 -8.02 19.32
N GLY A 85 -6.60 -8.17 18.81
CA GLY A 85 -7.71 -8.79 19.55
C GLY A 85 -7.40 -10.23 19.95
N VAL A 86 -6.93 -11.05 19.01
CA VAL A 86 -6.57 -12.46 19.26
C VAL A 86 -5.47 -12.58 20.31
N LEU A 87 -4.38 -11.82 20.18
CA LEU A 87 -3.24 -11.87 21.10
C LEU A 87 -3.62 -11.45 22.52
N THR A 88 -4.31 -10.32 22.65
CA THR A 88 -4.69 -9.80 23.98
C THR A 88 -5.74 -10.67 24.66
N ALA A 89 -6.70 -11.23 23.93
CA ALA A 89 -7.70 -12.16 24.47
C ALA A 89 -7.09 -13.46 25.01
N ARG A 90 -5.90 -13.85 24.51
CA ARG A 90 -5.19 -15.07 24.89
C ARG A 90 -4.08 -14.84 25.91
N GLY A 91 -4.00 -13.66 26.52
CA GLY A 91 -2.97 -13.35 27.51
C GLY A 91 -1.56 -13.26 26.92
N ALA A 92 -1.46 -12.78 25.68
CA ALA A 92 -0.20 -12.42 25.04
C ALA A 92 -0.12 -10.91 24.80
N GLY A 93 1.07 -10.45 24.42
CA GLY A 93 1.36 -9.07 24.04
C GLY A 93 1.75 -8.92 22.58
N TYR A 94 1.72 -7.68 22.13
CA TYR A 94 2.31 -7.28 20.85
C TYR A 94 3.03 -5.94 20.96
N TYR A 95 4.07 -5.77 20.16
CA TYR A 95 4.65 -4.47 19.86
C TYR A 95 4.54 -4.20 18.36
N ASP A 96 3.62 -3.31 17.99
CA ASP A 96 3.54 -2.74 16.66
C ASP A 96 4.55 -1.59 16.58
N LEU A 97 5.60 -1.76 15.77
CA LEU A 97 6.70 -0.80 15.64
C LEU A 97 6.26 0.60 15.17
N ARG A 98 5.00 0.73 14.76
CA ARG A 98 4.31 2.01 14.46
C ARG A 98 3.84 2.76 15.71
N GLY A 99 4.18 2.27 16.90
CA GLY A 99 4.01 2.99 18.17
C GLY A 99 2.90 2.46 19.07
N ARG A 100 2.52 1.19 18.95
CA ARG A 100 1.49 0.59 19.81
C ARG A 100 2.03 -0.64 20.51
N LEU A 101 2.07 -0.61 21.84
CA LEU A 101 2.52 -1.70 22.69
C LEU A 101 1.37 -2.19 23.57
N ALA A 102 1.07 -3.48 23.54
CA ALA A 102 0.15 -4.14 24.45
C ALA A 102 0.83 -5.34 25.12
N LEU A 103 0.56 -5.56 26.40
CA LEU A 103 0.95 -6.78 27.09
C LEU A 103 -0.15 -7.16 28.07
N ARG A 104 -0.64 -8.40 27.95
CA ARG A 104 -1.56 -9.00 28.93
C ARG A 104 -0.81 -10.16 29.57
N ALA A 105 -0.51 -10.03 30.86
CA ALA A 105 0.09 -11.10 31.65
C ALA A 105 -0.67 -11.25 32.97
N ARG A 106 -0.37 -12.30 33.73
CA ARG A 106 -1.02 -12.54 35.02
C ARG A 106 -0.70 -11.39 35.98
N GLY A 107 -1.70 -10.56 36.28
CA GLY A 107 -1.56 -9.41 37.18
C GLY A 107 -0.97 -8.15 36.55
N LEU A 108 -0.71 -8.14 35.23
CA LEU A 108 -0.18 -6.98 34.51
C LEU A 108 -0.96 -6.74 33.21
N VAL A 109 -1.37 -5.49 33.03
CA VAL A 109 -1.99 -5.02 31.80
C VAL A 109 -1.24 -3.77 31.36
N ILE A 110 -0.67 -3.84 30.17
CA ILE A 110 -0.07 -2.69 29.49
C ILE A 110 -0.85 -2.46 28.21
N ASP A 111 -1.31 -1.23 28.04
CA ASP A 111 -1.98 -0.75 26.85
C ASP A 111 -1.53 0.68 26.61
N ALA A 112 -0.51 0.86 25.77
CA ALA A 112 0.15 2.14 25.64
C ALA A 112 0.53 2.46 24.19
N GLU A 113 0.54 3.76 23.92
CA GLU A 113 1.24 4.33 22.77
C GLU A 113 2.69 4.60 23.19
N VAL A 114 3.64 4.19 22.35
CA VAL A 114 5.08 4.41 22.54
C VAL A 114 5.64 5.11 21.31
N ALA A 115 6.74 5.85 21.45
CA ALA A 115 7.42 6.47 20.34
C ALA A 115 7.75 5.41 19.27
N PRO A 116 7.35 5.64 18.02
CA PRO A 116 7.50 4.65 16.97
C PRO A 116 8.98 4.50 16.57
N LEU A 117 9.54 3.29 16.66
CA LEU A 117 10.92 2.97 16.24
C LEU A 117 11.06 2.86 14.73
N ARG A 118 9.97 2.56 14.03
CA ARG A 118 9.82 2.92 12.62
C ARG A 118 8.89 4.10 12.58
N GLU A 119 9.41 5.25 12.18
CA GLU A 119 8.56 6.39 11.83
C GLU A 119 7.38 5.86 11.04
N ARG A 120 6.17 6.06 11.58
CA ARG A 120 4.95 6.00 10.78
C ARG A 120 5.32 6.80 9.53
N PRO A 121 5.21 6.29 8.29
CA PRO A 121 5.39 7.16 7.13
C PRO A 121 4.46 8.32 7.43
N GLN A 122 5.05 9.49 7.67
CA GLN A 122 4.31 10.67 7.99
C GLN A 122 3.40 10.79 6.78
N ARG A 123 2.09 10.56 6.96
CA ARG A 123 1.15 10.67 5.85
C ARG A 123 1.25 12.13 5.45
N THR A 124 2.10 12.40 4.47
CA THR A 124 2.46 13.75 4.07
C THR A 124 1.14 14.44 3.83
N ALA A 125 0.88 15.51 4.56
CA ALA A 125 -0.34 16.29 4.33
C ALA A 125 -0.43 16.70 2.85
N ALA A 126 0.73 16.81 2.17
CA ALA A 126 0.82 17.05 0.73
C ALA A 126 0.19 15.97 -0.14
N LEU A 127 0.10 14.71 0.30
CA LEU A 127 -0.58 13.63 -0.43
C LEU A 127 -2.07 13.55 -0.10
N ARG A 128 -2.56 14.35 0.86
CA ARG A 128 -3.99 14.40 1.18
C ARG A 128 -4.73 15.19 0.12
N GLY A 129 -5.61 14.50 -0.60
CA GLY A 129 -6.48 15.09 -1.59
C GLY A 129 -5.91 15.04 -3.01
N LYS A 130 -6.75 15.46 -3.96
CA LYS A 130 -6.55 15.20 -5.38
C LYS A 130 -5.32 15.89 -5.98
N ALA A 131 -5.06 17.15 -5.62
CA ALA A 131 -3.93 17.91 -6.16
C ALA A 131 -2.56 17.32 -5.73
N GLY A 132 -2.50 16.83 -4.48
CA GLY A 132 -1.35 16.14 -3.93
C GLY A 132 -0.97 14.89 -4.70
N LEU A 133 -1.96 14.01 -4.89
CA LEU A 133 -1.80 12.79 -5.68
C LEU A 133 -1.45 13.08 -7.14
N GLU A 134 -2.04 14.11 -7.76
CA GLU A 134 -1.71 14.51 -9.14
C GLU A 134 -0.25 14.94 -9.27
N VAL A 135 0.23 15.78 -8.35
CA VAL A 135 1.64 16.21 -8.30
C VAL A 135 2.55 15.01 -8.09
N ALA A 136 2.27 14.16 -7.11
CA ALA A 136 3.10 13.00 -6.81
C ALA A 136 3.18 12.00 -7.97
N CYS A 137 2.04 11.70 -8.61
CA CYS A 137 2.01 10.82 -9.77
C CYS A 137 2.77 11.41 -10.98
N ALA A 138 2.74 12.73 -11.15
CA ALA A 138 3.47 13.38 -12.23
C ALA A 138 4.99 13.35 -12.02
N LEU A 139 5.45 13.39 -10.76
CA LEU A 139 6.86 13.23 -10.40
C LEU A 139 7.30 11.77 -10.56
N LEU A 140 6.50 10.81 -10.09
CA LEU A 140 6.80 9.37 -10.20
C LEU A 140 6.79 8.85 -11.64
N GLN A 141 6.09 9.51 -12.57
CA GLN A 141 6.19 9.20 -14.00
C GLN A 141 7.54 9.61 -14.60
N GLN A 142 8.26 10.55 -13.98
CA GLN A 142 9.53 11.11 -14.46
C GLN A 142 10.51 11.30 -13.30
N PRO A 143 10.87 10.23 -12.56
CA PRO A 143 11.50 10.34 -11.23
C PRO A 143 12.90 10.97 -11.26
N GLY A 144 13.66 10.77 -12.35
CA GLY A 144 15.01 11.30 -12.51
C GLY A 144 15.09 12.70 -13.13
N GLN A 145 13.95 13.31 -13.49
CA GLN A 145 13.92 14.63 -14.09
C GLN A 145 13.46 15.65 -13.04
N GLY A 146 14.37 16.51 -12.59
CA GLY A 146 14.00 17.68 -11.80
C GLY A 146 12.98 18.54 -12.56
N THR A 147 12.04 19.15 -11.85
CA THR A 147 10.97 19.96 -12.45
C THR A 147 10.83 21.29 -11.74
N THR A 148 10.48 22.33 -12.48
CA THR A 148 10.13 23.63 -11.89
C THR A 148 8.67 23.65 -11.45
N VAL A 149 8.36 24.49 -10.44
CA VAL A 149 6.98 24.68 -9.94
C VAL A 149 6.05 25.15 -11.07
N ARG A 150 6.51 26.11 -11.88
CA ARG A 150 5.69 26.71 -12.96
C ARG A 150 5.38 25.71 -14.06
N GLU A 151 6.36 24.89 -14.43
CA GLU A 151 6.18 23.85 -15.42
C GLU A 151 5.17 22.80 -14.96
N LEU A 152 5.31 22.32 -13.72
CA LEU A 152 4.42 21.32 -13.16
C LEU A 152 2.99 21.86 -13.00
N ALA A 153 2.84 23.10 -12.53
CA ALA A 153 1.55 23.79 -12.43
C ALA A 153 0.85 23.93 -13.79
N ARG A 154 1.59 24.34 -14.83
CA ARG A 154 1.07 24.43 -16.19
C ARG A 154 0.65 23.06 -16.72
N ARG A 155 1.48 22.03 -16.55
CA ARG A 155 1.22 20.66 -17.02
C ARG A 155 -0.03 20.08 -16.37
N LEU A 156 -0.25 20.33 -15.08
CA LEU A 156 -1.38 19.80 -14.32
C LEU A 156 -2.63 20.69 -14.34
N GLY A 157 -2.57 21.90 -14.92
CA GLY A 157 -3.66 22.87 -14.84
C GLY A 157 -3.96 23.32 -13.40
N ARG A 158 -2.93 23.38 -12.55
CA ARG A 158 -3.03 23.78 -11.13
C ARG A 158 -2.42 25.16 -10.91
N SER A 159 -2.81 25.82 -9.81
CA SER A 159 -2.20 27.09 -9.42
C SER A 159 -0.73 26.87 -8.99
N VAL A 160 0.10 27.87 -9.27
CA VAL A 160 1.52 27.85 -8.87
C VAL A 160 1.67 27.76 -7.35
N SER A 161 0.80 28.43 -6.58
CA SER A 161 0.84 28.40 -5.11
C SER A 161 0.58 26.99 -4.57
N THR A 162 -0.47 26.31 -5.05
CA THR A 162 -0.79 24.94 -4.61
C THR A 162 0.35 23.97 -4.94
N VAL A 163 0.92 24.03 -6.14
CA VAL A 163 2.05 23.18 -6.51
C VAL A 163 3.29 23.50 -5.65
N SER A 164 3.54 24.77 -5.36
CA SER A 164 4.65 25.20 -4.51
C SER A 164 4.50 24.68 -3.08
N GLU A 165 3.30 24.76 -2.49
CA GLU A 165 3.01 24.25 -1.15
C GLU A 165 3.21 22.74 -1.09
N ILE A 166 2.68 21.99 -2.06
CA ILE A 166 2.83 20.53 -2.12
C ILE A 166 4.31 20.15 -2.27
N LEU A 167 5.04 20.75 -3.21
CA LEU A 167 6.47 20.45 -3.40
C LEU A 167 7.31 20.83 -2.18
N SER A 168 6.96 21.90 -1.47
CA SER A 168 7.65 22.28 -0.23
C SER A 168 7.44 21.26 0.88
N ALA A 169 6.22 20.73 1.01
CA ALA A 169 5.94 19.65 1.96
C ALA A 169 6.63 18.34 1.56
N LEU A 170 6.64 17.98 0.27
CA LEU A 170 7.36 16.78 -0.21
C LEU A 170 8.88 16.88 0.01
N ARG A 171 9.48 18.06 -0.17
CA ARG A 171 10.89 18.31 0.18
C ARG A 171 11.14 18.24 1.69
N GLY A 172 10.22 18.77 2.49
CA GLY A 172 10.28 18.69 3.96
C GLY A 172 10.30 17.25 4.47
N ASP A 173 9.61 16.34 3.77
CA ASP A 173 9.56 14.91 4.06
C ASP A 173 10.67 14.11 3.33
N GLU A 174 11.62 14.79 2.67
CA GLU A 174 12.75 14.21 1.93
C GLU A 174 12.37 13.21 0.81
N LEU A 175 11.15 13.33 0.28
CA LEU A 175 10.64 12.48 -0.80
C LEU A 175 11.13 12.94 -2.19
N VAL A 176 11.52 14.21 -2.27
CA VAL A 176 12.12 14.82 -3.44
C VAL A 176 13.29 15.72 -3.03
N ASP A 177 14.24 15.90 -3.94
CA ASP A 177 15.43 16.72 -3.69
C ASP A 177 15.17 18.22 -3.93
N ALA A 178 16.24 19.04 -3.85
CA ALA A 178 16.18 20.48 -4.09
C ALA A 178 15.74 20.85 -5.53
N THR A 179 15.89 19.93 -6.50
CA THR A 179 15.44 20.08 -7.89
C THR A 179 14.04 19.51 -8.13
N ASN A 180 13.39 19.00 -7.07
CA ASN A 180 12.13 18.27 -7.10
C ASN A 180 12.20 16.93 -7.86
N ALA A 181 13.38 16.32 -7.98
CA ALA A 181 13.53 14.96 -8.48
C ALA A 181 13.22 13.95 -7.35
N VAL A 182 12.68 12.78 -7.71
CA VAL A 182 12.35 11.73 -6.75
C VAL A 182 13.63 11.10 -6.20
N THR A 183 13.73 10.97 -4.88
CA THR A 183 14.95 10.51 -4.20
C THR A 183 15.04 8.99 -4.13
N ASP A 184 13.95 8.31 -3.76
CA ASP A 184 13.91 6.86 -3.58
C ASP A 184 12.48 6.28 -3.70
N SER A 185 12.35 4.96 -3.58
CA SER A 185 11.06 4.26 -3.73
C SER A 185 10.09 4.44 -2.56
N ARG A 186 10.52 4.99 -1.41
CA ARG A 186 9.59 5.31 -0.31
C ARG A 186 8.48 6.24 -0.79
N PHE A 187 8.78 7.14 -1.73
CA PHE A 187 7.77 8.05 -2.28
C PHE A 187 6.64 7.28 -2.99
N PHE A 188 6.95 6.26 -3.78
CA PHE A 188 5.94 5.39 -4.39
C PHE A 188 5.07 4.72 -3.33
N TRP A 189 5.67 4.17 -2.28
CA TRP A 189 4.92 3.47 -1.23
C TRP A 189 4.02 4.40 -0.42
N GLN A 190 4.43 5.66 -0.22
CA GLN A 190 3.56 6.67 0.38
C GLN A 190 2.39 7.09 -0.53
N VAL A 191 2.59 7.13 -1.84
CA VAL A 191 1.48 7.33 -2.80
C VAL A 191 0.54 6.14 -2.80
N ALA A 192 1.06 4.91 -2.75
CA ALA A 192 0.28 3.68 -2.68
C ALA A 192 -0.66 3.67 -1.47
N ASP A 193 -0.21 4.16 -0.31
CA ASP A 193 -1.04 4.29 0.90
C ASP A 193 -2.29 5.18 0.73
N HIS A 194 -2.30 6.04 -0.30
CA HIS A 194 -3.38 6.97 -0.62
C HIS A 194 -4.11 6.62 -1.93
N TRP A 195 -3.78 5.50 -2.57
CA TRP A 195 -4.24 5.14 -3.92
C TRP A 195 -5.56 4.35 -3.96
N ALA A 196 -5.97 3.74 -2.85
CA ALA A 196 -7.13 2.85 -2.81
C ALA A 196 -8.42 3.53 -3.32
N THR A 197 -9.06 2.91 -4.32
CA THR A 197 -10.31 3.39 -4.93
C THR A 197 -11.38 2.29 -4.92
N PRO A 198 -12.62 2.59 -4.49
CA PRO A 198 -13.70 1.60 -4.49
C PRO A 198 -14.01 1.08 -5.88
N ARG A 199 -14.19 -0.23 -6.00
CA ARG A 199 -14.56 -0.91 -7.25
C ARG A 199 -16.07 -1.09 -7.36
N THR A 200 -16.58 -0.97 -8.58
CA THR A 200 -17.96 -1.34 -8.92
C THR A 200 -17.93 -2.52 -9.87
N HIS A 201 -18.65 -3.58 -9.52
CA HIS A 201 -18.74 -4.80 -10.33
C HIS A 201 -19.81 -4.64 -11.42
N LEU A 202 -19.42 -4.88 -12.67
CA LEU A 202 -20.30 -4.83 -13.81
C LEU A 202 -20.67 -6.24 -14.27
N ALA A 203 -21.94 -6.44 -14.61
CA ALA A 203 -22.43 -7.73 -15.08
C ALA A 203 -21.95 -8.07 -16.50
N GLN A 204 -21.53 -7.07 -17.27
CA GLN A 204 -21.05 -7.24 -18.64
C GLN A 204 -19.80 -6.40 -18.89
N LEU A 205 -18.92 -6.91 -19.75
CA LEU A 205 -17.87 -6.11 -20.39
C LEU A 205 -18.49 -5.40 -21.62
N PRO A 206 -18.07 -4.16 -21.96
CA PRO A 206 -18.52 -3.55 -23.20
C PRO A 206 -18.18 -4.46 -24.41
N PRO A 207 -19.17 -4.86 -25.23
CA PRO A 207 -18.93 -5.69 -26.40
C PRO A 207 -18.06 -4.94 -27.42
N PRO A 208 -17.12 -5.63 -28.08
CA PRO A 208 -16.31 -5.02 -29.13
C PRO A 208 -17.18 -4.65 -30.33
N GLY A 209 -16.86 -3.52 -30.98
CA GLY A 209 -17.45 -3.14 -32.28
C GLY A 209 -18.80 -2.40 -32.22
N ASP A 210 -19.39 -2.19 -31.04
CA ASP A 210 -20.57 -1.33 -30.91
C ASP A 210 -20.16 0.15 -30.77
N ALA A 211 -20.18 0.88 -31.88
CA ALA A 211 -19.81 2.30 -31.92
C ALA A 211 -20.74 3.20 -31.08
N ALA A 212 -22.04 2.87 -30.97
CA ALA A 212 -23.00 3.65 -30.20
C ALA A 212 -22.72 3.52 -28.71
N LEU A 213 -22.51 2.29 -28.25
CA LEU A 213 -22.17 1.99 -26.86
C LEU A 213 -20.77 2.51 -26.50
N THR A 214 -19.80 2.41 -27.41
CA THR A 214 -18.43 2.96 -27.27
C THR A 214 -18.47 4.46 -27.01
N ARG A 215 -19.25 5.20 -27.79
CA ARG A 215 -19.42 6.65 -27.62
C ARG A 215 -20.16 6.98 -26.33
N ALA A 216 -21.24 6.25 -26.03
CA ALA A 216 -22.03 6.46 -24.83
C ALA A 216 -21.19 6.27 -23.57
N LEU A 217 -20.42 5.18 -23.49
CA LEU A 217 -19.55 4.86 -22.35
C LEU A 217 -18.24 5.66 -22.31
N ARG A 218 -17.97 6.46 -23.35
CA ARG A 218 -16.71 7.22 -23.50
C ARG A 218 -15.49 6.32 -23.33
N LEU A 219 -15.48 5.17 -24.02
CA LEU A 219 -14.39 4.19 -23.92
C LEU A 219 -13.06 4.76 -24.44
N GLY A 220 -13.12 5.66 -25.44
CA GLY A 220 -11.94 6.30 -26.03
C GLY A 220 -11.02 5.30 -26.74
N MET A 221 -11.58 4.37 -27.50
CA MET A 221 -10.81 3.31 -28.18
C MET A 221 -9.97 3.84 -29.36
N ASP A 222 -10.47 4.85 -30.07
CA ASP A 222 -9.87 5.35 -31.31
C ASP A 222 -8.73 6.37 -31.07
N GLU A 223 -8.65 6.92 -29.85
CA GLU A 223 -7.68 7.94 -29.44
C GLU A 223 -7.03 7.51 -28.12
N ALA A 224 -6.41 6.32 -28.11
CA ALA A 224 -5.88 5.75 -26.88
C ALA A 224 -4.80 6.65 -26.22
N GLU A 225 -3.84 7.15 -27.00
CA GLU A 225 -2.69 7.90 -26.49
C GLU A 225 -2.93 9.41 -26.32
N SER A 226 -3.93 9.96 -27.02
CA SER A 226 -4.23 11.40 -27.02
C SER A 226 -5.60 11.74 -26.41
N GLY A 227 -6.47 10.74 -26.22
CA GLY A 227 -7.86 10.89 -25.83
C GLY A 227 -8.16 10.35 -24.43
N ILE A 228 -9.24 10.86 -23.85
CA ILE A 228 -9.72 10.46 -22.52
C ILE A 228 -10.68 9.27 -22.66
N GLY A 229 -10.47 8.23 -21.87
CA GLY A 229 -11.37 7.08 -21.89
C GLY A 229 -11.12 6.08 -20.78
N TRP A 230 -11.56 4.84 -20.98
CA TRP A 230 -11.34 3.76 -20.03
C TRP A 230 -9.88 3.30 -20.12
N ALA A 231 -9.28 2.98 -18.98
CA ALA A 231 -7.92 2.47 -18.91
C ALA A 231 -7.90 1.13 -18.18
N LEU A 232 -7.48 0.07 -18.85
CA LEU A 232 -7.30 -1.25 -18.26
C LEU A 232 -6.12 -1.22 -17.28
N THR A 233 -6.28 -1.83 -16.11
CA THR A 233 -5.29 -1.78 -15.03
C THR A 233 -5.23 -3.10 -14.27
N ASP A 234 -4.56 -3.10 -13.10
CA ASP A 234 -4.43 -4.24 -12.19
C ASP A 234 -3.72 -5.44 -12.88
N SER A 235 -4.04 -6.65 -12.45
CA SER A 235 -3.41 -7.91 -12.86
C SER A 235 -3.41 -8.14 -14.37
N ALA A 236 -4.47 -7.74 -15.08
CA ALA A 236 -4.56 -7.91 -16.53
C ALA A 236 -3.56 -7.00 -17.27
N ALA A 237 -3.49 -5.72 -16.89
CA ALA A 237 -2.51 -4.80 -17.47
C ALA A 237 -1.07 -5.15 -17.03
N ALA A 238 -0.90 -5.55 -15.77
CA ALA A 238 0.40 -5.98 -15.24
C ALA A 238 0.98 -7.15 -16.05
N ALA A 239 0.15 -8.14 -16.39
CA ALA A 239 0.55 -9.26 -17.24
C ALA A 239 1.00 -8.81 -18.64
N VAL A 240 0.31 -7.83 -19.24
CA VAL A 240 0.68 -7.27 -20.55
C VAL A 240 2.02 -6.53 -20.47
N TYR A 241 2.32 -5.89 -19.33
CA TYR A 241 3.62 -5.25 -19.07
C TYR A 241 4.71 -6.20 -18.54
N GLY A 242 4.50 -7.51 -18.62
CA GLY A 242 5.50 -8.51 -18.23
C GLY A 242 5.67 -8.71 -16.72
N ALA A 243 4.77 -8.21 -15.88
CA ALA A 243 4.81 -8.51 -14.45
C ALA A 243 4.60 -10.02 -14.20
N PRO A 244 5.23 -10.60 -13.17
CA PRO A 244 5.13 -12.03 -12.85
C PRO A 244 3.80 -12.38 -12.16
N VAL A 245 2.69 -12.05 -12.81
CA VAL A 245 1.31 -12.29 -12.35
C VAL A 245 0.67 -13.42 -13.15
N ALA A 246 -0.06 -14.30 -12.45
CA ALA A 246 -0.83 -15.35 -13.10
C ALA A 246 -2.17 -14.79 -13.59
N PHE A 247 -2.20 -14.29 -14.82
CA PHE A 247 -3.45 -13.86 -15.48
C PHE A 247 -3.95 -14.94 -16.44
N ARG A 248 -5.23 -15.34 -16.31
CA ARG A 248 -5.86 -16.36 -17.17
C ARG A 248 -6.98 -15.75 -18.00
N SER A 249 -7.18 -16.28 -19.21
CA SER A 249 -8.34 -15.92 -20.03
C SER A 249 -9.64 -16.16 -19.26
N GLY A 250 -10.51 -15.13 -19.21
CA GLY A 250 -11.79 -15.19 -18.50
C GLY A 250 -11.77 -14.65 -17.07
N GLN A 251 -10.62 -14.21 -16.54
CA GLN A 251 -10.60 -13.39 -15.33
C GLN A 251 -11.25 -12.02 -15.57
N VAL A 252 -11.80 -11.45 -14.49
CA VAL A 252 -12.43 -10.13 -14.50
C VAL A 252 -11.40 -9.07 -14.88
N LEU A 253 -11.78 -8.17 -15.79
CA LEU A 253 -10.95 -7.04 -16.19
C LEU A 253 -11.27 -5.82 -15.31
N ASP A 254 -10.24 -5.18 -14.75
CA ASP A 254 -10.38 -3.97 -13.93
C ASP A 254 -10.04 -2.71 -14.76
N PHE A 255 -10.92 -1.72 -14.70
CA PHE A 255 -10.76 -0.46 -15.45
C PHE A 255 -10.85 0.78 -14.55
N TYR A 256 -10.06 1.79 -14.91
CA TYR A 256 -10.35 3.16 -14.52
C TYR A 256 -11.30 3.82 -15.51
N VAL A 257 -12.22 4.64 -15.00
CA VAL A 257 -13.12 5.49 -15.78
C VAL A 257 -12.95 6.96 -15.42
N PRO A 258 -13.23 7.90 -16.34
CA PRO A 258 -12.89 9.31 -16.15
C PRO A 258 -13.61 10.00 -14.99
N ASP A 259 -14.89 9.69 -14.79
CA ASP A 259 -15.73 10.41 -13.83
C ASP A 259 -16.94 9.57 -13.40
N GLN A 260 -17.67 10.08 -12.40
CA GLN A 260 -18.85 9.43 -11.84
C GLN A 260 -20.00 9.32 -12.84
N ALA A 261 -20.10 10.24 -13.81
CA ALA A 261 -21.15 10.17 -14.82
C ALA A 261 -20.90 9.00 -15.78
N VAL A 262 -19.65 8.75 -16.17
CA VAL A 262 -19.24 7.56 -16.93
C VAL A 262 -19.48 6.28 -16.12
N GLN A 263 -19.09 6.25 -14.84
CA GLN A 263 -19.33 5.10 -13.97
C GLN A 263 -20.82 4.75 -13.87
N ARG A 264 -21.68 5.74 -13.58
CA ARG A 264 -23.15 5.53 -13.50
C ARG A 264 -23.71 5.01 -14.81
N ARG A 265 -23.27 5.57 -15.94
CA ARG A 265 -23.70 5.12 -17.26
C ARG A 265 -23.25 3.68 -17.55
N ALA A 266 -22.05 3.31 -17.14
CA ALA A 266 -21.57 1.93 -17.22
C ALA A 266 -22.46 0.98 -16.43
N MET A 267 -22.81 1.33 -15.19
CA MET A 267 -23.74 0.55 -14.36
C MET A 267 -25.12 0.38 -15.01
N THR A 268 -25.64 1.44 -15.65
CA THR A 268 -26.94 1.40 -16.33
C THR A 268 -26.92 0.54 -17.59
N LEU A 269 -25.89 0.69 -18.43
CA LEU A 269 -25.85 0.04 -19.75
C LEU A 269 -25.28 -1.38 -19.72
N LEU A 270 -24.40 -1.68 -18.76
CA LEU A 270 -23.72 -2.99 -18.65
C LEU A 270 -24.23 -3.83 -17.48
N GLY A 271 -25.14 -3.27 -16.68
CA GLY A 271 -25.67 -3.90 -15.48
C GLY A 271 -24.67 -3.92 -14.32
N VAL A 272 -25.20 -4.09 -13.11
CA VAL A 272 -24.40 -4.26 -11.89
C VAL A 272 -24.41 -5.73 -11.51
N ALA A 273 -23.23 -6.31 -11.30
CA ALA A 273 -23.13 -7.67 -10.78
C ALA A 273 -23.37 -7.64 -9.26
N THR A 274 -24.24 -8.52 -8.77
CA THR A 274 -24.58 -8.61 -7.34
C THR A 274 -23.50 -9.30 -6.52
N THR A 275 -22.62 -10.08 -7.17
CA THR A 275 -21.49 -10.76 -6.53
C THR A 275 -20.23 -10.65 -7.39
N PRO A 276 -19.02 -10.70 -6.81
CA PRO A 276 -17.78 -10.72 -7.57
C PRO A 276 -17.68 -11.88 -8.58
N ALA A 277 -18.27 -13.04 -8.27
CA ALA A 277 -18.26 -14.21 -9.14
C ALA A 277 -19.09 -14.04 -10.43
N GLN A 278 -20.03 -13.11 -10.43
CA GLN A 278 -20.87 -12.75 -11.58
C GLN A 278 -20.31 -11.55 -12.36
N ALA A 279 -19.24 -10.93 -11.86
CA ALA A 279 -18.66 -9.77 -12.50
C ALA A 279 -17.88 -10.20 -13.75
N HIS A 280 -18.09 -9.50 -14.85
CA HIS A 280 -17.29 -9.65 -16.07
C HIS A 280 -16.27 -8.52 -16.23
N ALA A 281 -16.51 -7.39 -15.55
CA ALA A 281 -15.57 -6.29 -15.43
C ALA A 281 -15.74 -5.58 -14.08
N THR A 282 -14.73 -4.82 -13.67
CA THR A 282 -14.88 -3.82 -12.62
C THR A 282 -14.52 -2.43 -13.16
N VAL A 283 -15.14 -1.40 -12.59
CA VAL A 283 -14.79 -0.01 -12.87
C VAL A 283 -14.56 0.76 -11.58
N ARG A 284 -13.61 1.68 -11.60
CA ARG A 284 -13.31 2.64 -10.54
C ARG A 284 -13.04 4.02 -11.15
N ILE A 285 -13.43 5.08 -10.44
CA ILE A 285 -13.13 6.44 -10.90
C ILE A 285 -11.62 6.68 -10.77
N ALA A 286 -11.01 7.25 -11.81
CA ALA A 286 -9.60 7.61 -11.80
C ALA A 286 -9.27 8.56 -10.62
N PRO A 287 -8.33 8.19 -9.72
CA PRO A 287 -7.96 9.04 -8.58
C PRO A 287 -7.26 10.33 -9.05
N VAL A 288 -6.53 10.25 -10.15
CA VAL A 288 -5.90 11.39 -10.85
C VAL A 288 -6.22 11.32 -12.35
N PRO A 289 -6.41 12.46 -13.05
CA PRO A 289 -6.79 12.46 -14.47
C PRO A 289 -5.78 11.75 -15.38
N ALA A 290 -4.49 11.78 -15.04
CA ALA A 290 -3.43 11.17 -15.83
C ALA A 290 -3.67 9.67 -16.12
N VAL A 291 -4.34 8.93 -15.22
CA VAL A 291 -4.63 7.51 -15.39
C VAL A 291 -5.45 7.20 -16.65
N VAL A 292 -6.36 8.11 -17.01
CA VAL A 292 -7.30 7.95 -18.13
C VAL A 292 -6.98 8.87 -19.32
N GLN A 293 -5.96 9.72 -19.18
CA GLN A 293 -5.47 10.64 -20.22
C GLN A 293 -4.17 10.14 -20.86
N SER A 294 -3.28 9.55 -20.07
CA SER A 294 -1.98 9.01 -20.51
C SER A 294 -2.07 7.50 -20.67
N ARG A 295 -3.07 7.05 -21.44
CA ARG A 295 -3.29 5.61 -21.69
C ARG A 295 -2.36 5.14 -22.80
N LEU A 296 -1.99 3.87 -22.76
CA LEU A 296 -1.04 3.28 -23.68
C LEU A 296 -1.70 2.14 -24.45
N SER A 297 -1.38 2.03 -25.75
CA SER A 297 -1.80 0.90 -26.58
C SER A 297 -0.57 0.21 -27.17
N PRO A 298 0.14 -0.63 -26.37
CA PRO A 298 1.28 -1.38 -26.88
C PRO A 298 0.89 -2.18 -28.13
N ALA A 299 1.78 -2.22 -29.13
CA ALA A 299 1.51 -2.86 -30.42
C ALA A 299 1.13 -4.35 -30.29
N LEU A 300 1.66 -5.03 -29.26
CA LEU A 300 1.39 -6.44 -28.94
C LEU A 300 0.44 -6.60 -27.74
N ASN A 301 -0.61 -5.77 -27.64
CA ASN A 301 -1.61 -5.90 -26.58
C ASN A 301 -2.73 -6.91 -26.95
N PRO A 302 -2.74 -8.14 -26.38
CA PRO A 302 -3.73 -9.16 -26.73
C PRO A 302 -5.14 -8.82 -26.23
N LEU A 303 -5.27 -7.93 -25.24
CA LEU A 303 -6.54 -7.56 -24.62
C LEU A 303 -7.25 -6.44 -25.40
N LYS A 304 -6.55 -5.76 -26.33
CA LYS A 304 -7.09 -4.71 -27.21
C LYS A 304 -7.71 -3.51 -26.50
N TRP A 305 -7.47 -3.36 -25.19
CA TRP A 305 -7.90 -2.22 -24.40
C TRP A 305 -6.73 -1.27 -24.15
N PRO A 306 -6.91 0.06 -24.24
CA PRO A 306 -5.91 1.00 -23.75
C PRO A 306 -5.58 0.71 -22.28
N LEU A 307 -4.29 0.62 -21.97
CA LEU A 307 -3.76 0.31 -20.65
C LEU A 307 -3.48 1.60 -19.87
N ALA A 308 -3.64 1.54 -18.55
CA ALA A 308 -3.09 2.57 -17.67
C ALA A 308 -1.55 2.51 -17.69
N HIS A 309 -0.90 3.67 -17.56
CA HIS A 309 0.56 3.75 -17.46
C HIS A 309 1.12 2.79 -16.38
N PRO A 310 2.29 2.15 -16.58
CA PRO A 310 2.85 1.14 -15.65
C PRO A 310 2.91 1.57 -14.18
N LEU A 311 3.20 2.85 -13.91
CA LEU A 311 3.10 3.44 -12.56
C LEU A 311 1.75 3.15 -11.88
N PHE A 312 0.64 3.37 -12.56
CA PHE A 312 -0.70 3.22 -11.98
C PHE A 312 -1.07 1.75 -11.79
N VAL A 313 -0.60 0.89 -12.70
CA VAL A 313 -0.71 -0.56 -12.56
C VAL A 313 0.09 -1.05 -11.35
N ALA A 314 1.30 -0.51 -11.14
CA ALA A 314 2.11 -0.80 -9.96
C ALA A 314 1.43 -0.34 -8.67
N LEU A 315 0.83 0.86 -8.66
CA LEU A 315 0.09 1.37 -7.52
C LEU A 315 -1.15 0.52 -7.18
N ASP A 316 -1.81 -0.07 -8.19
CA ASP A 316 -2.88 -1.04 -7.99
C ASP A 316 -2.37 -2.36 -7.40
N LEU A 317 -1.27 -2.91 -7.92
CA LEU A 317 -0.64 -4.11 -7.35
C LEU A 317 -0.19 -3.89 -5.90
N ALA A 318 0.28 -2.69 -5.56
CA ALA A 318 0.65 -2.33 -4.20
C ALA A 318 -0.53 -2.39 -3.21
N GLN A 319 -1.78 -2.39 -3.71
CA GLN A 319 -2.97 -2.57 -2.87
C GLN A 319 -3.24 -4.03 -2.51
N ASP A 320 -2.61 -5.00 -3.18
CA ASP A 320 -2.76 -6.43 -2.85
C ASP A 320 -1.91 -6.77 -1.62
N PRO A 321 -2.54 -7.06 -0.46
CA PRO A 321 -1.82 -7.36 0.78
C PRO A 321 -1.12 -8.71 0.76
N GLY A 322 -1.50 -9.61 -0.15
CA GLY A 322 -0.95 -10.96 -0.25
C GLY A 322 0.36 -10.99 -1.00
N ARG A 323 0.34 -10.66 -2.30
CA ARG A 323 1.49 -10.83 -3.20
C ARG A 323 1.94 -9.55 -3.90
N GLY A 324 1.26 -8.44 -3.71
CA GLY A 324 1.55 -7.17 -4.39
C GLY A 324 3.01 -6.74 -4.28
N ARG A 325 3.58 -6.83 -3.07
CA ARG A 325 4.98 -6.49 -2.82
C ARG A 325 5.96 -7.43 -3.52
N GLU A 326 5.73 -8.74 -3.43
CA GLU A 326 6.57 -9.77 -4.08
C GLU A 326 6.59 -9.58 -5.60
N ILE A 327 5.42 -9.34 -6.20
CA ILE A 327 5.27 -9.10 -7.64
C ILE A 327 6.05 -7.84 -8.04
N LEU A 328 5.87 -6.75 -7.29
CA LEU A 328 6.56 -5.48 -7.56
C LEU A 328 8.07 -5.62 -7.40
N ASP A 329 8.55 -6.32 -6.38
CA ASP A 329 9.98 -6.53 -6.15
C ASP A 329 10.63 -7.28 -7.34
N ALA A 330 9.91 -8.23 -7.94
CA ALA A 330 10.34 -9.01 -9.10
C ALA A 330 10.02 -8.37 -10.47
N TRP A 331 9.21 -7.32 -10.52
CA TRP A 331 8.81 -6.69 -11.78
C TRP A 331 9.67 -5.48 -12.12
N THR A 332 10.21 -5.48 -13.33
CA THR A 332 10.79 -4.31 -13.99
C THR A 332 10.08 -4.16 -15.32
N PRO A 333 9.35 -3.06 -15.57
CA PRO A 333 8.65 -2.89 -16.83
C PRO A 333 9.63 -2.87 -17.99
N GLU A 334 9.19 -3.43 -19.13
CA GLU A 334 9.92 -3.35 -20.39
C GLU A 334 9.88 -1.92 -20.96
N ASP A 335 10.47 -1.67 -22.13
CA ASP A 335 10.39 -0.37 -22.85
C ASP A 335 10.97 0.87 -22.14
N GLY A 336 11.83 0.68 -21.13
CA GLY A 336 12.58 1.78 -20.50
C GLY A 336 11.76 2.66 -19.54
N TRP A 337 10.59 2.18 -19.09
CA TRP A 337 9.84 2.87 -18.04
C TRP A 337 10.60 2.82 -16.72
N PRO A 338 10.67 3.93 -15.98
CA PRO A 338 11.38 3.96 -14.71
C PRO A 338 10.64 3.11 -13.66
N ARG A 339 11.37 2.19 -13.03
CA ARG A 339 10.90 1.47 -11.84
C ARG A 339 11.07 2.37 -10.62
N VAL A 340 9.96 2.71 -9.96
CA VAL A 340 9.93 3.62 -8.80
C VAL A 340 9.52 2.95 -7.48
N TRP A 341 9.34 1.64 -7.46
CA TRP A 341 8.88 0.85 -6.32
C TRP A 341 9.96 -0.06 -5.73
#